data_AF-A0A531MKV6-F1
#
_entry.id   AF-A0A531MKV6-F1
#
_cell.length_a   1.000
_cell.length_b   1.000
_cell.length_c   1.000
_cell.angle_alpha   90.00
_cell.angle_beta   90.00
_cell.angle_gamma   90.00
#
_symmetry.space_group_name_H-M   'P 1'
#
loop_
_entity.id
_entity.type
_entity.pdbx_description
1 polymer ?
#
loop_
_entity_poly.entity_id
_entity_poly.type
_entity_poly.pdbx_seq_one_letter_code
_entity_poly.pdbx_strand_id
1 'polypeptide(L)'
;MKRFGALLLLPLAGLLSGCDMVVLAPAGDVAAQQRDLLVVSTLLMLIIIVPVMALTVFFAWRYRQSNASASYAPDWDHSTKLELVIWAAPLLIIICLGALTWL
;
A
#
# COMPACT_ATOMS: atom_id res chain seq x y z
N MET A 1 7.90 23.46 9.53
CA MET A 1 7.61 22.30 8.66
C MET A 1 6.54 21.33 9.18
N LYS A 2 6.26 21.23 10.49
CA LYS A 2 5.23 20.31 11.05
C LYS A 2 3.75 20.67 10.76
N ARG A 3 3.46 21.88 10.25
CA ARG A 3 2.08 22.39 10.04
C ARG A 3 1.53 22.20 8.62
N PHE A 4 2.39 21.98 7.63
CA PHE A 4 1.97 21.84 6.23
C PHE A 4 1.42 20.45 5.89
N GLY A 5 1.85 19.40 6.61
CA GLY A 5 1.29 18.05 6.44
C GLY A 5 -0.18 17.96 6.85
N ALA A 6 -0.58 18.70 7.89
CA ALA A 6 -1.98 18.76 8.33
C ALA A 6 -2.90 19.46 7.31
N LEU A 7 -2.37 20.44 6.55
CA LEU A 7 -3.15 21.16 5.52
C LEU A 7 -3.44 20.31 4.28
N LEU A 8 -2.58 19.34 3.95
CA LEU A 8 -2.77 18.41 2.83
C LEU A 8 -3.79 17.29 3.13
N LEU A 9 -4.11 17.04 4.40
CA LEU A 9 -5.10 16.05 4.81
C LEU A 9 -6.55 16.54 4.65
N LEU A 10 -6.78 17.86 4.70
CA LEU A 10 -8.10 18.46 4.50
C LEU A 10 -8.72 18.20 3.12
N PRO A 11 -8.02 18.42 1.99
CA PRO A 11 -8.59 18.14 0.67
C PRO A 11 -8.80 16.62 0.44
N LEU A 12 -7.94 15.78 1.03
CA LEU A 12 -8.10 14.33 0.98
C LEU A 12 -9.35 13.88 1.77
N ALA A 13 -9.59 14.44 2.96
CA ALA A 13 -10.81 14.18 3.72
C ALA A 13 -12.08 14.67 2.98
N GLY A 14 -11.99 15.79 2.25
CA GLY A 14 -13.05 16.28 1.37
C GLY A 14 -13.35 15.32 0.21
N LEU A 15 -12.31 14.78 -0.44
CA LEU A 15 -12.44 13.80 -1.54
C LEU A 15 -13.04 12.47 -1.07
N LEU A 16 -12.78 12.04 0.17
CA LEU A 16 -13.37 10.83 0.75
C LEU A 16 -14.77 11.03 1.35
N SER A 17 -15.28 12.26 1.44
CA SER A 17 -16.58 12.55 2.07
C SER A 17 -17.81 11.98 1.34
N GLY A 18 -17.64 11.52 0.09
CA GLY A 18 -18.68 10.87 -0.71
C GLY A 18 -18.76 9.35 -0.57
N CYS A 19 -17.92 8.72 0.25
CA CYS A 19 -18.00 7.27 0.48
C CYS A 19 -19.22 6.92 1.35
N ASP A 20 -20.25 6.35 0.73
CA ASP A 20 -21.35 5.73 1.45
C ASP A 20 -20.94 4.34 1.93
N MET A 21 -20.81 4.17 3.25
CA MET A 21 -20.22 2.99 3.88
C MET A 21 -21.19 1.81 3.99
N VAL A 22 -22.16 1.70 3.08
CA VAL A 22 -23.22 0.68 3.08
C VAL A 22 -22.64 -0.73 3.06
N VAL A 23 -21.55 -0.96 2.32
CA VAL A 23 -20.83 -2.24 2.27
C VAL A 23 -20.18 -2.58 3.62
N LEU A 24 -19.85 -1.57 4.43
CA LEU A 24 -19.24 -1.72 5.75
C LEU A 24 -20.27 -1.70 6.90
N ALA A 25 -21.56 -1.50 6.58
CA ALA A 25 -22.69 -1.54 7.49
C ALA A 25 -23.54 -2.80 7.21
N PRO A 26 -23.21 -3.96 7.82
CA PRO A 26 -23.83 -5.22 7.47
C PRO A 26 -25.28 -5.29 7.98
N ALA A 27 -26.20 -5.76 7.14
CA ALA A 27 -27.61 -5.94 7.48
C ALA A 27 -27.93 -7.32 8.09
N GLY A 28 -26.95 -8.22 8.19
CA GLY A 28 -27.09 -9.57 8.76
C GLY A 28 -25.76 -10.31 8.88
N ASP A 29 -25.77 -11.50 9.50
CA ASP A 29 -24.54 -12.21 9.91
C ASP A 29 -23.63 -12.63 8.75
N VAL A 30 -24.21 -13.08 7.63
CA VAL A 30 -23.43 -13.42 6.42
C VAL A 30 -22.77 -12.19 5.82
N ALA A 31 -23.47 -11.05 5.81
CA ALA A 31 -22.91 -9.77 5.35
C ALA A 31 -21.82 -9.26 6.29
N ALA A 32 -21.92 -9.54 7.60
CA ALA A 32 -20.88 -9.19 8.56
C ALA A 32 -19.58 -9.97 8.30
N GLN A 33 -19.67 -11.27 8.01
CA GLN A 33 -18.50 -12.09 7.63
C GLN A 33 -17.86 -11.59 6.34
N GLN A 34 -18.65 -11.25 5.32
CA GLN A 34 -18.15 -10.69 4.07
C GLN A 34 -17.45 -9.34 4.27
N ARG A 35 -18.02 -8.46 5.09
CA ARG A 35 -17.39 -7.19 5.48
C ARG A 35 -16.02 -7.45 6.11
N ASP A 36 -15.96 -8.36 7.07
CA ASP A 36 -14.72 -8.61 7.82
C ASP A 36 -13.62 -9.16 6.89
N LEU A 37 -13.97 -10.07 5.97
CA LEU A 37 -13.07 -10.53 4.91
C LEU A 37 -12.60 -9.37 4.00
N LEU A 38 -13.51 -8.48 3.60
CA LEU A 38 -13.18 -7.31 2.78
C LEU A 38 -12.23 -6.36 3.51
N VAL A 39 -12.49 -6.06 4.78
CA VAL A 39 -11.65 -5.18 5.59
C VAL A 39 -10.27 -5.80 5.81
N VAL A 40 -10.20 -7.06 6.23
CA VAL A 40 -8.94 -7.75 6.48
C VAL A 40 -8.11 -7.87 5.20
N SER A 41 -8.73 -8.25 4.08
CA SER A 41 -8.02 -8.37 2.80
C SER A 41 -7.49 -7.04 2.29
N THR A 42 -8.30 -5.98 2.37
CA THR A 42 -7.87 -4.62 1.99
C THR A 42 -6.70 -4.15 2.85
N LEU A 43 -6.79 -4.32 4.17
CA LEU A 43 -5.71 -3.93 5.08
C LEU A 43 -4.42 -4.72 4.80
N LEU A 44 -4.53 -6.02 4.55
CA LEU A 44 -3.36 -6.86 4.27
C LEU A 44 -2.67 -6.42 2.97
N MET A 45 -3.43 -6.14 1.90
CA MET A 45 -2.86 -5.64 0.64
C MET A 45 -2.22 -4.26 0.80
N LEU A 46 -2.82 -3.36 1.60
CA LEU A 46 -2.30 -2.02 1.85
C LEU A 46 -0.90 -2.04 2.50
N ILE A 47 -0.56 -3.08 3.27
CA ILE A 47 0.77 -3.24 3.89
C ILE A 47 1.88 -3.26 2.83
N ILE A 48 1.67 -3.82 1.64
CA ILE A 48 2.66 -3.80 0.55
C ILE A 48 2.50 -2.58 -0.34
N ILE A 49 1.26 -2.20 -0.65
CA ILE A 49 0.99 -1.09 -1.57
C ILE A 49 1.56 0.24 -1.05
N VAL A 50 1.34 0.56 0.23
CA VAL A 50 1.78 1.84 0.81
C VAL A 50 3.31 2.02 0.77
N PRO A 51 4.13 1.04 1.22
CA PRO A 51 5.58 1.11 1.08
C PRO A 51 6.06 1.21 -0.36
N VAL A 52 5.45 0.46 -1.29
CA VAL A 52 5.83 0.53 -2.71
C VAL A 52 5.59 1.93 -3.26
N MET A 53 4.40 2.50 -3.05
CA MET A 53 4.11 3.87 -3.48
C MET A 53 5.05 4.90 -2.84
N ALA A 54 5.34 4.74 -1.54
CA ALA A 54 6.26 5.63 -0.83
C ALA A 54 7.69 5.54 -1.39
N LEU A 55 8.18 4.33 -1.67
CA LEU A 55 9.48 4.10 -2.30
C LEU A 55 9.53 4.67 -3.71
N THR A 56 8.47 4.54 -4.51
CA THR A 56 8.39 5.14 -5.84
C THR A 56 8.57 6.66 -5.78
N VAL A 57 7.83 7.34 -4.90
CA VAL A 57 7.94 8.80 -4.71
C VAL A 57 9.32 9.17 -4.16
N PHE A 58 9.83 8.40 -3.19
CA PHE A 58 11.16 8.61 -2.63
C PHE A 58 12.25 8.50 -3.69
N PHE A 59 12.24 7.46 -4.51
CA PHE A 59 13.20 7.27 -5.60
C PHE A 59 13.09 8.39 -6.63
N ALA A 60 11.88 8.76 -7.05
CA ALA A 60 11.64 9.86 -7.98
C ALA A 60 12.22 11.19 -7.46
N TRP A 61 12.11 11.46 -6.16
CA TRP A 61 12.66 12.67 -5.57
C TRP A 61 14.18 12.59 -5.33
N ARG A 62 14.68 11.46 -4.82
CA ARG A 62 16.09 11.25 -4.44
C ARG A 62 17.02 11.16 -5.64
N TYR A 63 16.59 10.56 -6.75
CA TYR A 63 17.38 10.31 -7.96
C TYR A 63 17.00 11.23 -9.13
N ARG A 64 16.32 12.36 -8.86
CA ARG A 64 16.06 13.36 -9.90
C ARG A 64 17.35 13.96 -10.44
N GLN A 65 17.32 14.40 -11.70
CA GLN A 65 18.50 14.96 -12.41
C GLN A 65 19.22 16.10 -11.68
N SER A 66 18.50 16.96 -10.95
CA SER A 66 19.13 18.07 -10.22
C SER A 66 19.87 17.65 -8.94
N ASN A 67 19.86 16.37 -8.57
CA ASN A 67 20.56 15.87 -7.39
C ASN A 67 21.89 15.17 -7.75
N ALA A 68 22.97 15.96 -7.80
CA ALA A 68 24.32 15.45 -8.08
C ALA A 68 24.94 14.62 -6.93
N SER A 69 24.29 14.54 -5.77
CA SER A 69 24.78 13.78 -4.59
C SER A 69 24.29 12.32 -4.55
N ALA A 70 23.46 11.90 -5.51
CA ALA A 70 23.02 10.51 -5.61
C ALA A 70 24.12 9.63 -6.21
N SER A 71 24.32 8.44 -5.64
CA SER A 71 25.13 7.41 -6.29
C SER A 71 24.40 6.96 -7.56
N TYR A 72 25.02 7.19 -8.72
CA TYR A 72 24.50 6.79 -10.02
C TYR A 72 25.25 5.55 -10.50
N ALA A 73 24.53 4.43 -10.62
CA ALA A 73 25.07 3.16 -11.06
C ALA A 73 24.26 2.66 -12.28
N PRO A 74 24.67 3.00 -13.52
CA PRO A 74 23.89 2.71 -14.73
C PRO A 74 23.88 1.22 -15.11
N ASP A 75 24.92 0.47 -14.75
CA ASP A 75 25.08 -0.94 -15.12
C ASP A 75 24.54 -1.90 -14.05
N TRP A 76 23.87 -1.38 -13.01
CA TRP A 76 23.28 -2.21 -11.97
C TRP A 76 21.88 -2.66 -12.37
N ASP A 77 21.76 -3.91 -12.82
CA ASP A 77 20.54 -4.50 -13.34
C ASP A 77 20.11 -5.77 -12.60
N HIS A 78 21.04 -6.45 -11.92
CA HIS A 78 20.78 -7.72 -11.27
C HIS A 78 21.06 -7.72 -9.76
N SER A 79 20.04 -8.05 -8.97
CA SER A 79 20.18 -8.31 -7.54
C SER A 79 19.23 -9.40 -7.08
N THR A 80 19.77 -10.61 -6.92
CA THR A 80 19.01 -11.79 -6.47
C THR A 80 18.31 -11.57 -5.13
N LYS A 81 18.90 -10.78 -4.22
CA LYS A 81 18.29 -10.44 -2.92
C LYS A 81 17.05 -9.57 -3.09
N LEU A 82 17.13 -8.56 -3.96
CA LEU A 82 16.02 -7.64 -4.22
C LEU A 82 14.88 -8.36 -4.95
N GLU A 83 15.24 -9.15 -5.97
CA GLU A 83 14.31 -9.98 -6.72
C GLU A 83 13.53 -10.92 -5.79
N LEU A 84 14.24 -11.66 -4.93
CA LEU A 84 13.61 -12.58 -3.99
C LEU A 84 12.64 -11.86 -3.04
N VAL A 85 12.97 -10.67 -2.54
CA VAL A 85 12.09 -9.89 -1.67
C VAL A 85 10.84 -9.43 -2.41
N ILE A 86 10.99 -8.93 -3.65
CA ILE A 86 9.89 -8.45 -4.48
C ILE A 86 8.92 -9.59 -4.83
N TRP A 87 9.42 -10.81 -5.05
CA TRP A 87 8.58 -11.98 -5.30
C TRP A 87 7.97 -12.59 -4.03
N ALA A 88 8.75 -12.71 -2.96
CA ALA A 88 8.32 -13.38 -1.74
C ALA A 88 7.26 -12.58 -0.98
N ALA A 89 7.35 -11.25 -0.97
CA ALA A 89 6.42 -10.42 -0.21
C ALA A 89 4.96 -10.55 -0.70
N PRO A 90 4.64 -10.42 -2.01
CA PRO A 90 3.30 -10.67 -2.52
C PRO A 90 2.85 -12.12 -2.35
N LEU A 91 3.75 -13.10 -2.56
CA LEU A 91 3.46 -14.52 -2.38
C LEU A 91 2.97 -14.81 -0.95
N LEU A 92 3.64 -14.23 0.06
CA LEU A 92 3.28 -14.39 1.47
C LEU A 92 1.87 -13.84 1.75
N ILE A 93 1.51 -12.69 1.18
CA ILE A 93 0.15 -12.13 1.32
C ILE A 93 -0.90 -13.10 0.76
N ILE A 94 -0.67 -13.65 -0.43
CA ILE A 94 -1.62 -14.60 -1.04
C ILE A 94 -1.77 -15.85 -0.18
N ILE A 95 -0.69 -16.36 0.41
CA ILE A 95 -0.76 -17.49 1.35
C ILE A 95 -1.62 -17.13 2.58
N CYS A 96 -1.41 -15.95 3.16
CA CYS A 96 -2.23 -15.47 4.29
C CYS A 96 -3.70 -15.32 3.92
N LEU A 97 -4.02 -14.72 2.77
CA LEU A 97 -5.40 -14.60 2.28
C LEU A 97 -6.03 -15.96 2.00
N GLY A 98 -5.28 -16.87 1.39
CA GLY A 98 -5.73 -18.24 1.13
C GLY A 98 -6.09 -18.96 2.41
N ALA A 99 -5.25 -18.86 3.45
CA ALA A 99 -5.53 -19.44 4.77
C ALA A 99 -6.78 -18.82 5.41
N LEU A 100 -6.92 -17.49 5.36
CA LEU A 100 -8.08 -16.78 5.91
C LEU A 100 -9.39 -17.08 5.16
N THR A 101 -9.33 -17.37 3.87
CA THR A 101 -10.51 -17.69 3.06
C THR A 101 -10.96 -19.14 3.24
N TRP A 102 -10.05 -20.02 3.65
CA TRP A 102 -10.34 -21.45 3.87
C TRP A 102 -10.93 -21.75 5.25
N LEU A 103 -10.61 -20.93 6.25
CA LEU A 103 -11.13 -21.01 7.61
C LEU A 103 -12.56 -20.43 7.70
#